data_AF-A0A4P6LWQ0-F1
#
_entry.id   AF-A0A4P6LWQ0-F1
#
_cell.length_a   1.000
_cell.length_b   1.000
_cell.length_c   1.000
_cell.angle_alpha   90.00
_cell.angle_beta   90.00
_cell.angle_gamma   90.00
#
_symmetry.space_group_name_H-M   'P 1'
#
loop_
_entity.id
_entity.type
_entity.pdbx_description
1 polymer ?
#
loop_
_entity_poly.entity_id
_entity_poly.type
_entity_poly.pdbx_seq_one_letter_code
_entity_poly.pdbx_strand_id
1 'polypeptide(L)' 'MYYEGFGPEQGTVVSQEDAYDYALERCLSGTEDDKREFREMLIEWFYSGNWSKKGDVA' A
#
# COMPACT_ATOMS: atom_id res chain seq x y z
N MET A 1 -15.00 10.45 9.81
CA MET A 1 -13.88 9.65 10.34
C MET A 1 -12.60 10.23 9.75
N TYR A 2 -11.47 10.12 10.44
CA TYR A 2 -10.18 10.62 9.96
C TYR A 2 -9.06 9.71 10.49
N TYR A 3 -7.90 9.78 9.85
CA TYR A 3 -6.67 9.12 10.26
C TYR A 3 -5.70 10.18 10.77
N GLU A 4 -5.08 9.92 11.91
CA GLU A 4 -4.01 10.74 12.47
C GLU A 4 -2.70 9.96 12.40
N GLY A 5 -1.71 10.53 11.72
CA GLY A 5 -0.42 9.90 11.53
C GLY A 5 0.43 9.93 12.80
N PHE A 6 1.31 8.93 12.93
CA PHE A 6 2.29 8.80 14.00
C PHE A 6 3.69 8.54 13.40
N GLY A 7 4.75 8.76 14.19
CA GLY A 7 6.13 8.52 13.74
C GLY A 7 6.48 9.42 12.54
N PRO A 8 6.86 8.86 11.37
CA PRO A 8 7.14 9.65 10.17
C PRO A 8 5.96 10.51 9.68
N GLU A 9 4.73 10.13 10.01
CA GLU A 9 3.50 10.82 9.61
C GLU A 9 2.93 11.68 10.76
N GLN A 10 3.69 11.88 11.86
CA GLN A 10 3.20 12.59 13.05
C GLN A 10 2.66 13.98 12.72
N GLY A 11 1.39 14.21 13.10
CA GLY A 11 0.71 15.49 12.91
C GLY A 11 -0.02 15.63 11.57
N THR A 12 0.10 14.66 10.67
CA THR A 12 -0.75 14.57 9.49
C THR A 12 -2.15 14.10 9.89
N VAL A 13 -3.19 14.82 9.44
CA VAL A 13 -4.59 14.41 9.59
C VAL A 13 -5.20 14.26 8.21
N VAL A 14 -5.70 13.06 7.89
CA VAL A 14 -6.30 12.73 6.60
C VAL A 14 -7.76 12.39 6.80
N SER A 15 -8.65 13.05 6.06
CA SER A 15 -10.08 12.75 6.12
C SER A 15 -10.37 11.35 5.56
N GLN A 16 -11.52 10.76 5.91
CA GLN A 16 -11.93 9.49 5.31
C GLN A 16 -12.07 9.56 3.78
N GLU A 17 -12.49 10.72 3.27
CA GLU A 17 -12.71 10.96 1.83
C GLU A 17 -11.37 10.96 1.07
N ASP A 18 -10.33 11.53 1.69
CA ASP A 18 -8.99 11.64 1.11
C ASP A 18 -8.09 10.42 1.42
N ALA A 19 -8.55 9.50 2.26
CA ALA A 19 -7.72 8.42 2.80
C ALA A 19 -7.16 7.50 1.71
N TYR A 20 -7.96 7.19 0.69
CA TYR A 20 -7.53 6.34 -0.42
C TYR A 20 -6.41 7.00 -1.23
N ASP A 21 -6.62 8.26 -1.62
CA ASP A 21 -5.67 9.00 -2.45
C ASP A 21 -4.36 9.23 -1.71
N TYR A 22 -4.44 9.62 -0.43
CA TYR A 22 -3.25 9.81 0.41
C TYR A 22 -2.48 8.49 0.56
N ALA A 23 -3.14 7.39 0.91
CA ALA A 23 -2.48 6.10 1.06
C ALA A 23 -1.80 5.64 -0.23
N LEU A 24 -2.50 5.76 -1.37
CA LEU A 24 -1.96 5.39 -2.67
C LEU A 24 -0.73 6.23 -3.04
N GLU A 25 -0.76 7.55 -2.83
CA GLU A 25 0.39 8.42 -3.07
C GLU A 25 1.57 8.02 -2.19
N ARG A 26 1.37 7.80 -0.88
CA ARG A 26 2.45 7.40 0.03
C ARG A 26 3.08 6.06 -0.39
N CYS A 27 2.26 5.11 -0.85
CA CYS A 27 2.74 3.83 -1.35
C CYS A 27 3.51 3.93 -2.68
N LEU A 28 3.19 4.89 -3.55
CA LEU A 28 3.85 5.07 -4.85
C LEU A 28 5.05 6.02 -4.83
N SER A 29 5.06 6.97 -3.90
CA SER A 29 6.03 8.07 -3.80
C SER A 29 6.85 8.04 -2.51
N GLY A 30 6.67 7.03 -1.65
CA GLY A 30 7.41 6.82 -0.41
C GLY A 30 8.88 6.45 -0.60
N THR A 31 9.50 5.87 0.43
CA THR A 31 10.87 5.36 0.31
C THR A 31 10.91 4.14 -0.62
N GLU A 32 12.10 3.78 -1.12
CA GLU A 32 12.23 2.59 -1.97
C GLU A 32 11.87 1.29 -1.22
N ASP A 33 12.09 1.24 0.09
CA ASP A 33 11.66 0.11 0.93
C ASP A 33 10.13 0.07 1.07
N ASP A 34 9.48 1.22 1.32
CA ASP A 34 8.01 1.30 1.37
C ASP A 34 7.37 0.84 0.05
N LYS A 35 7.92 1.30 -1.09
CA LYS A 35 7.45 0.91 -2.42
C LYS A 35 7.61 -0.59 -2.65
N ARG A 36 8.73 -1.18 -2.20
CA ARG A 36 8.97 -2.63 -2.33
C ARG A 36 7.94 -3.41 -1.52
N GLU A 37 7.78 -3.08 -0.25
CA GLU A 37 6.83 -3.76 0.65
C GLU A 37 5.40 -3.63 0.14
N PHE A 38 4.96 -2.42 -0.23
CA PHE A 38 3.63 -2.22 -0.78
C PHE A 38 3.40 -3.00 -2.08
N ARG A 39 4.39 -3.03 -2.99
CA ARG A 39 4.29 -3.77 -4.25
C ARG A 39 4.09 -5.26 -3.98
N GLU A 40 4.82 -5.84 -3.04
CA GLU A 40 4.70 -7.26 -2.68
C GLU A 40 3.30 -7.54 -2.09
N MET A 41 2.86 -6.73 -1.13
CA MET A 41 1.52 -6.84 -0.55
C MET A 41 0.40 -6.69 -1.60
N LEU A 42 0.54 -5.74 -2.53
CA LEU A 42 -0.44 -5.49 -3.57
C LEU A 42 -0.53 -6.68 -4.54
N ILE A 43 0.61 -7.25 -4.94
CA ILE A 43 0.65 -8.44 -5.79
C ILE A 43 -0.02 -9.61 -5.08
N GLU A 44 0.36 -9.88 -3.82
CA GLU A 44 -0.22 -10.97 -3.05
C GLU A 44 -1.73 -10.82 -2.92
N TRP A 45 -2.21 -9.66 -2.46
CA TRP A 45 -3.64 -9.39 -2.31
C TRP A 45 -4.39 -9.49 -3.64
N PHE A 46 -3.91 -8.86 -4.71
CA PHE A 46 -4.61 -8.83 -5.99
C PHE A 46 -4.69 -10.21 -6.65
N TYR A 47 -3.63 -11.00 -6.56
CA TYR A 47 -3.58 -12.35 -7.12
C TYR A 47 -4.09 -13.45 -6.17
N SER A 48 -4.47 -13.12 -4.92
CA SER A 48 -5.06 -14.09 -3.98
C SER A 48 -6.43 -14.63 -4.39
N GLY A 49 -7.12 -13.95 -5.32
CA GLY A 49 -8.45 -14.31 -5.77
C GLY A 49 -8.46 -15.26 -6.97
N ASN A 50 -9.01 -14.79 -8.09
CA ASN A 50 -9.34 -15.60 -9.28
C ASN A 50 -8.13 -15.97 -10.15
N TRP A 51 -6.95 -16.11 -9.56
CA TRP A 51 -5.70 -16.30 -10.30
C TRP A 51 -4.98 -17.57 -9.84
N SER A 52 -4.39 -18.29 -10.78
CA SER A 52 -3.48 -19.40 -10.49
C SER A 52 -2.08 -19.01 -10.96
N LYS A 53 -1.11 -19.00 -10.05
CA LYS A 53 0.30 -18.82 -10.41
C LYS A 53 0.76 -20.06 -11.20
N LYS A 54 1.11 -19.90 -12.47
CA LYS A 54 1.66 -20.98 -13.31
C LYS A 54 3.15 -20.70 -13.55
N GLY A 55 4.01 -21.61 -13.07
CA GLY A 55 5.46 -21.56 -13.25
C GLY A 55 6.23 -21.27 -11.96
N ASP A 56 6.66 -22.34 -11.30
CA ASP A 56 8.09 -22.61 -11.14
C ASP A 56 8.33 -23.90 -11.93
N VAL A 57 8.84 -23.78 -13.15
CA VAL A 57 9.35 -24.94 -13.87
C VAL A 57 10.72 -25.19 -13.24
N ALA A 58 10.87 -26.34 -12.59
CA ALA A 58 12.13 -26.80 -12.01
C ALA A 58 13.31 -26.69 -12.98
#